data_AF-A0A7X9GC17-F1
#
_entry.id   AF-A0A7X9GC17-F1
#
_cell.length_a   1.000
_cell.length_b   1.000
_cell.length_c   1.000
_cell.angle_alpha   90.00
_cell.angle_beta   90.00
_cell.angle_gamma   90.00
#
_symmetry.space_group_name_H-M   'P 1'
#
loop_
_entity.id
_entity.type
_entity.pdbx_description
1 polymer ?
#
loop_
_entity_poly.entity_id
_entity_poly.type
_entity_poly.pdbx_seq_one_letter_code
_entity_poly.pdbx_strand_id
1 'polypeptide(L)' 'MELDEAVEVLWAEGIYAESGMCCTGPIVMVNEAKLNVAIKILAKAGYDVGEAKTAKIRHPGKRGLFAYE' A
#
# COMPACT_ATOMS: atom_id res chain seq x y z
N MET A 1 1.25 -11.02 -6.38
CA MET A 1 1.77 -11.64 -5.14
C MET A 1 1.98 -10.59 -4.06
N GLU A 2 3.02 -9.75 -4.08
CA GLU A 2 3.25 -8.78 -2.97
C GLU A 2 2.12 -7.73 -2.79
N LEU A 3 1.41 -7.38 -3.87
CA LEU A 3 0.27 -6.44 -3.82
C LEU A 3 -1.04 -7.09 -3.41
N ASP A 4 -1.27 -8.34 -3.81
CA ASP A 4 -2.41 -9.14 -3.37
C ASP A 4 -2.35 -9.33 -1.85
N GLU A 5 -1.18 -9.67 -1.30
CA GLU A 5 -1.03 -9.84 0.15
C GLU A 5 -1.36 -8.57 0.92
N ALA A 6 -0.95 -7.39 0.41
CA ALA A 6 -1.31 -6.12 1.02
C ALA A 6 -2.82 -5.84 0.97
N VAL A 7 -3.49 -6.23 -0.13
CA VAL A 7 -4.94 -6.14 -0.28
C VAL A 7 -5.65 -7.11 0.66
N GLU A 8 -5.19 -8.36 0.76
CA GLU A 8 -5.73 -9.39 1.64
C GLU A 8 -5.58 -9.01 3.12
N VAL A 9 -4.45 -8.43 3.52
CA VAL A 9 -4.23 -7.91 4.88
C VAL A 9 -5.25 -6.83 5.24
N LEU A 10 -5.59 -5.96 4.29
CA LEU A 10 -6.62 -4.94 4.49
C LEU A 10 -8.03 -5.54 4.53
N TRP A 11 -8.31 -6.52 3.67
CA TRP A 11 -9.59 -7.22 3.66
C TRP A 11 -9.84 -8.02 4.94
N ALA A 12 -8.80 -8.63 5.51
CA ALA A 12 -8.87 -9.34 6.78
C ALA A 12 -9.30 -8.42 7.94
N GLU A 13 -8.94 -7.13 7.86
CA GLU A 13 -9.34 -6.09 8.82
C GLU A 13 -10.66 -5.40 8.43
N GLY A 14 -11.34 -5.88 7.38
CA GLY A 14 -12.62 -5.33 6.89
C GLY A 14 -12.48 -4.01 6.11
N ILE A 15 -11.28 -3.70 5.62
CA ILE A 15 -11.02 -2.53 4.79
C ILE A 15 -10.99 -2.96 3.33
N TYR A 16 -11.93 -2.45 2.54
CA TYR A 16 -11.90 -2.65 1.10
C TYR A 16 -10.69 -1.95 0.47
N ALA A 17 -9.95 -2.72 -0.33
CA ALA A 17 -8.73 -2.30 -1.00
C ALA A 17 -8.66 -2.94 -2.39
N GLU A 18 -8.06 -2.23 -3.35
CA GLU A 18 -7.83 -2.74 -4.71
C GLU A 18 -6.38 -2.49 -5.14
N SER A 19 -5.77 -3.50 -5.75
CA SER A 19 -4.47 -3.38 -6.39
C SER A 19 -4.61 -2.77 -7.79
N GLY A 20 -3.80 -1.76 -8.09
CA GLY A 20 -3.70 -1.16 -9.42
C GLY A 20 -2.26 -1.16 -9.92
N MET A 21 -2.10 -1.02 -11.24
CA MET A 21 -0.83 -0.65 -11.85
C MET A 21 -0.99 0.72 -12.48
N CYS A 22 -0.26 1.69 -11.95
CA CYS A 22 -0.08 2.98 -12.60
C CYS A 22 1.18 2.90 -13.48
N CYS A 23 1.35 3.85 -14.40
CA CYS A 23 2.58 4.03 -15.17
C CYS A 23 3.82 4.17 -14.26
N THR A 24 3.60 4.57 -13.00
CA THR A 24 4.61 4.78 -11.95
C THR A 24 4.80 3.56 -11.03
N GLY A 25 4.14 2.44 -11.33
CA GLY A 25 4.27 1.18 -10.59
C GLY A 25 3.02 0.73 -9.85
N PRO A 26 3.17 -0.29 -8.98
CA PRO A 26 2.05 -0.91 -8.28
C PRO A 26 1.51 0.01 -7.17
N ILE A 27 0.19 0.15 -7.09
CA ILE A 27 -0.53 0.94 -6.09
C ILE A 27 -1.61 0.11 -5.41
N VAL A 28 -1.94 0.45 -4.17
CA VAL A 28 -3.15 -0.06 -3.50
C VAL A 28 -4.07 1.11 -3.20
N MET A 29 -5.28 1.01 -3.72
CA MET A 29 -6.34 2.01 -3.57
C MET A 29 -7.23 1.58 -2.40
N VAL A 30 -7.50 2.51 -1.49
CA VAL A 30 -8.36 2.32 -0.33
C VAL A 30 -9.27 3.52 -0.19
N ASN A 31 -10.41 3.34 0.50
CA ASN A 31 -11.28 4.45 0.82
C ASN A 31 -10.57 5.48 1.71
N GLU A 32 -10.65 6.77 1.38
CA GLU A 32 -10.05 7.87 2.15
C GLU A 32 -10.43 7.84 3.64
N ALA A 33 -11.67 7.47 3.96
CA ALA A 33 -12.15 7.34 5.34
C ALA A 33 -11.41 6.26 6.15
N LYS A 34 -10.80 5.28 5.46
CA LYS A 34 -10.05 4.15 6.04
C LYS A 34 -8.56 4.21 5.73
N LEU A 35 -8.12 5.19 4.97
CA LEU A 35 -6.75 5.28 4.47
C LEU A 35 -5.71 5.37 5.59
N ASN A 36 -5.98 6.18 6.63
CA ASN A 36 -5.10 6.28 7.79
C ASN A 36 -5.00 4.94 8.58
N VAL A 37 -6.10 4.18 8.63
CA VAL A 37 -6.12 2.86 9.29
C VAL A 37 -5.37 1.84 8.43
N ALA A 38 -5.60 1.86 7.12
CA ALA A 38 -4.93 1.00 6.15
C ALA A 38 -3.40 1.17 6.19
N ILE A 39 -2.91 2.42 6.21
CA ILE A 39 -1.48 2.72 6.36
C ILE A 39 -0.92 2.09 7.65
N LYS A 40 -1.63 2.20 8.78
CA LYS A 40 -1.17 1.62 10.06
C LYS A 40 -1.12 0.10 10.01
N ILE A 41 -2.09 -0.55 9.37
CA ILE A 41 -2.14 -2.01 9.23
C ILE A 41 -0.99 -2.48 8.34
N LEU A 42 -0.81 -1.85 7.18
CA LEU A 42 0.25 -2.19 6.24
C LEU A 42 1.64 -1.95 6.84
N ALA A 43 1.84 -0.85 7.56
CA ALA A 43 3.08 -0.59 8.28
C ALA A 43 3.38 -1.66 9.35
N LYS A 44 2.35 -2.14 10.07
CA LYS A 44 2.48 -3.26 11.01
C LYS A 44 2.83 -4.58 10.32
N ALA A 45 2.31 -4.80 9.12
CA ALA A 45 2.63 -5.97 8.29
C ALA A 45 4.02 -5.88 7.63
N GLY A 46 4.78 -4.80 7.85
CA GLY A 46 6.14 -4.64 7.34
C GLY A 46 6.23 -4.00 5.96
N TYR A 47 5.14 -3.42 5.46
CA TYR A 47 5.14 -2.65 4.23
C TYR A 47 5.52 -1.19 4.50
N ASP A 48 6.45 -0.67 3.71
CA ASP A 48 6.79 0.75 3.71
C ASP A 48 5.71 1.48 2.90
N VAL A 49 4.76 2.09 3.62
CA VAL A 49 3.62 2.83 3.07
C VAL A 49 3.86 4.34 3.19
N GLY A 50 3.88 5.03 2.05
CA GLY A 50 4.03 6.49 2.00
C GLY A 50 2.83 7.26 2.59
N GLU A 51 2.99 8.58 2.75
CA GLU A 51 1.93 9.47 3.24
C GLU A 51 0.66 9.43 2.39
N ALA A 52 -0.46 9.82 3.02
CA ALA A 52 -1.82 9.62 2.54
C ALA A 52 -2.20 10.17 1.16
N LYS A 53 -1.33 10.97 0.53
CA LYS A 53 -1.51 11.46 -0.85
C LYS A 53 -0.95 10.50 -1.91
N THR A 54 -0.13 9.52 -1.54
CA THR A 54 0.40 8.49 -2.44
C THR A 54 0.80 7.26 -1.61
N ALA A 55 -0.15 6.37 -1.32
CA ALA A 55 0.16 5.12 -0.61
C ALA A 55 0.92 4.17 -1.56
N LYS A 56 2.24 4.36 -1.65
CA LYS A 56 3.16 3.46 -2.34
C LYS A 56 3.49 2.33 -1.37
N ILE A 57 3.30 1.08 -1.79
CA ILE A 57 3.69 -0.10 -1.01
C ILE A 57 5.08 -0.52 -1.46
N ARG A 58 6.07 -0.50 -0.55
CA ARG A 58 7.44 -0.93 -0.85
C ARG A 58 7.90 -1.97 0.17
N HIS A 59 8.54 -3.04 -0.31
CA HIS A 59 9.04 -4.13 0.53
C HIS A 59 10.56 -3.96 0.81
N PRO A 60 11.05 -4.18 2.05
CA PRO A 60 12.47 -4.07 2.39
C PRO A 60 13.22 -5.32 1.91
N GLY A 61 13.54 -5.38 0.61
CA GLY A 61 14.32 -6.50 0.03
C GLY A 61 14.85 -6.25 -1.38
N LYS A 62 14.35 -5.23 -2.10
CA LYS A 62 14.86 -4.85 -3.41
C LYS A 62 15.21 -3.36 -3.45
N ARG A 63 16.49 -3.07 -3.69
CA ARG A 63 16.98 -1.72 -4.00
C ARG A 63 16.24 -1.22 -5.25
N GLY A 64 15.58 -0.07 -5.15
CA GLY A 64 14.90 0.55 -6.29
C GLY A 64 14.36 1.92 -5.92
N LEU A 65 15.28 2.90 -5.88
CA LEU A 65 15.20 4.33 -5.58
C LEU A 65 13.89 5.12 -5.90
N PHE A 66 13.60 6.02 -4.96
CA PHE A 66 13.08 7.40 -5.03
C PHE A 66 11.64 7.83 -5.37
N ALA A 67 11.39 8.98 -4.74
CA ALA A 67 10.28 9.91 -4.76
C ALA A 67 10.00 10.47 -6.17
N TYR A 68 8.79 11.01 -6.31
CA TYR A 68 8.33 11.77 -7.47
C TYR A 68 8.83 13.21 -7.37
N GLU A 69 9.49 13.69 -8.42
CA GLU A 69 8.98 14.85 -9.17
C GLU A 69 8.21 14.35 -10.40
#